data_AF-A0A8H6WR73-F1
#
_entry.id   AF-A0A8H6WR73-F1
#
_cell.length_a   1.000
_cell.length_b   1.000
_cell.length_c   1.000
_cell.angle_alpha   90.00
_cell.angle_beta   90.00
_cell.angle_gamma   90.00
#
_symmetry.space_group_name_H-M   'P 1'
#
loop_
_entity.id
_entity.type
_entity.pdbx_description
1 polymer ?
#
loop_
_entity_poly.entity_id
_entity_poly.type
_entity_poly.pdbx_seq_one_letter_code
_entity_poly.pdbx_strand_id
1 'polypeptide(L)'
;MIAVSSRPKRRREEEKELGRQRAQRKRRPKRTSKEKKDYAVKRGSIRGSTKKKDELTTREQPPIDPALANEGLIPFLQTTLCRRLVWKEIYSNKELSQCTGACCDVCNPELFDRTRPGAYKARSRRSTVKKGEPSVMVQERLVGWRTVVKKRDFRTALWSAEGILPLETIIVLSSVGPIQDRVALDRVLAGQWKWEERYGEELLAFLKSFEMPAFQPLPKKKRKAPAASTSDSQPPAAKRARTMASATPLATPAPDDEN
;
A
#
# COMPACT_ATOMS: atom_id res chain seq x y z
N MET A 1 23.96 20.06 -49.69
CA MET A 1 23.92 21.32 -48.90
C MET A 1 22.88 21.13 -47.80
N ILE A 2 23.30 21.02 -46.53
CA ILE A 2 22.41 20.74 -45.40
C ILE A 2 21.97 22.09 -44.81
N ALA A 3 20.67 22.40 -44.91
CA ALA A 3 20.10 23.63 -44.37
C ALA A 3 20.15 23.61 -42.84
N VAL A 4 20.97 24.50 -42.26
CA VAL A 4 21.06 24.71 -40.82
C VAL A 4 19.80 25.45 -40.38
N SER A 5 18.82 24.70 -39.87
CA SER A 5 17.55 25.21 -39.35
C SER A 5 17.79 26.07 -38.10
N SER A 6 17.71 27.39 -38.27
CA SER A 6 17.71 28.40 -37.21
C SER A 6 16.62 28.08 -36.19
N ARG A 7 16.98 27.65 -34.97
CA ARG A 7 15.99 27.42 -33.91
C ARG A 7 15.28 28.74 -33.56
N PRO A 8 13.93 28.76 -33.51
CA PRO A 8 13.17 29.98 -33.26
C PRO A 8 13.43 30.53 -31.85
N LYS A 9 13.69 31.85 -31.79
CA LYS A 9 14.07 32.64 -30.61
C LYS A 9 13.20 32.37 -29.36
N ARG A 10 11.92 32.03 -29.56
CA ARG A 10 10.91 31.75 -28.52
C ARG A 10 11.27 30.58 -27.59
N ARG A 11 11.83 29.50 -28.13
CA ARG A 11 12.20 28.30 -27.34
C ARG A 11 13.34 28.57 -26.35
N ARG A 12 14.21 29.53 -26.65
CA ARG A 12 15.37 29.88 -25.82
C ARG A 12 14.98 30.72 -24.60
N GLU A 13 13.87 31.46 -24.68
CA GLU A 13 13.34 32.24 -23.55
C GLU A 13 12.61 31.33 -22.55
N GLU A 14 11.76 30.42 -23.03
CA GLU A 14 11.09 29.41 -22.19
C GLU A 14 12.08 28.51 -21.42
N GLU A 15 13.14 28.05 -22.09
CA GLU A 15 14.19 27.25 -21.44
C GLU A 15 14.96 28.03 -20.36
N LYS A 16 15.21 29.33 -20.58
CA LYS A 16 15.85 30.20 -19.58
C LYS A 16 14.94 30.44 -18.37
N GLU A 17 13.64 30.61 -18.60
CA GLU A 17 12.67 30.83 -17.53
C GLU A 17 12.47 29.58 -16.67
N LEU A 18 12.33 28.40 -17.29
CA LEU A 18 12.30 27.11 -16.60
C LEU A 18 13.60 26.85 -15.81
N GLY A 19 14.75 27.27 -16.35
CA GLY A 19 16.05 27.21 -15.67
C GLY A 19 16.10 28.06 -14.40
N ARG A 20 15.59 29.31 -14.47
CA ARG A 20 15.50 30.21 -13.30
C ARG A 20 14.55 29.67 -12.23
N GLN A 21 13.38 29.14 -12.62
CA GLN A 21 12.44 28.52 -11.69
C GLN A 21 13.03 27.29 -10.98
N ARG A 22 13.80 26.45 -11.69
CA ARG A 22 14.51 25.30 -11.10
C ARG A 22 15.61 25.74 -10.13
N ALA A 23 16.38 26.78 -10.46
CA ALA A 23 17.42 27.32 -9.58
C ALA A 23 16.81 27.92 -8.28
N GLN A 24 15.68 28.61 -8.40
CA GLN A 24 14.97 29.17 -7.25
C GLN A 24 14.38 28.08 -6.34
N ARG A 25 13.89 26.97 -6.91
CA ARG A 25 13.47 25.79 -6.14
C ARG A 25 14.59 25.15 -5.33
N LYS A 26 15.84 25.13 -5.84
CA LYS A 26 17.01 24.57 -5.11
C LYS A 26 17.41 25.42 -3.89
N ARG A 27 17.04 26.70 -3.85
CA ARG A 27 17.39 27.63 -2.76
C ARG A 27 16.39 27.63 -1.60
N ARG A 28 15.24 26.97 -1.71
CA ARG A 28 14.29 26.91 -0.59
C ARG A 28 14.84 26.00 0.51
N PRO A 29 14.87 26.45 1.78
CA PRO A 29 15.31 25.62 2.89
C PRO A 29 14.46 24.34 2.93
N LYS A 30 15.13 23.20 3.07
CA LYS A 30 14.45 21.91 3.16
C LYS A 30 13.64 21.88 4.45
N ARG A 31 12.31 21.76 4.32
CA ARG A 31 11.42 21.56 5.47
C ARG A 31 11.86 20.36 6.29
N THR A 32 11.82 20.51 7.61
CA THR A 32 12.09 19.42 8.54
C THR A 32 11.01 18.35 8.44
N SER A 33 11.31 17.12 8.90
CA SER A 33 10.32 16.03 8.90
C SER A 33 9.06 16.39 9.72
N LYS A 34 9.27 17.10 10.84
CA LYS A 34 8.19 17.59 11.72
C LYS A 34 7.28 18.57 10.98
N GLU A 35 7.85 19.59 10.33
CA GLU A 35 7.09 20.57 9.55
C GLU A 35 6.26 19.93 8.43
N LYS A 36 6.81 18.91 7.76
CA LYS A 36 6.07 18.17 6.72
C LYS A 36 4.87 17.42 7.31
N LYS A 37 5.05 16.80 8.47
CA LYS A 37 3.97 16.09 9.18
C LYS A 37 2.89 17.05 9.66
N ASP A 38 3.29 18.15 10.28
CA ASP A 38 2.36 19.16 10.79
C ASP A 38 1.58 19.80 9.64
N TYR A 39 2.25 20.09 8.52
CA TYR A 39 1.59 20.54 7.30
C TYR A 39 0.55 19.52 6.80
N ALA A 40 0.90 18.24 6.70
CA ALA A 40 -0.03 17.20 6.26
C ALA A 40 -1.25 17.08 7.20
N VAL A 41 -1.03 17.15 8.51
CA VAL A 41 -2.11 17.12 9.51
C VAL A 41 -3.04 18.32 9.37
N LYS A 42 -2.50 19.54 9.23
CA LYS A 42 -3.31 20.75 9.00
C LYS A 42 -4.13 20.70 7.71
N ARG A 43 -3.65 19.94 6.71
CA ARG A 43 -4.35 19.68 5.44
C ARG A 43 -5.25 18.43 5.49
N GLY A 44 -5.51 17.89 6.67
CA GLY A 44 -6.52 16.86 6.87
C GLY A 44 -6.06 15.43 6.64
N SER A 45 -4.77 15.13 6.70
CA SER A 45 -4.25 13.75 6.53
C SER A 45 -4.80 12.73 7.54
N ILE A 46 -5.40 13.20 8.63
CA ILE A 46 -5.99 12.39 9.69
C ILE A 46 -7.53 12.42 9.71
N ARG A 47 -8.17 13.12 8.76
CA ARG A 47 -9.63 13.16 8.62
C ARG A 47 -10.13 11.80 8.12
N GLY A 48 -11.30 11.40 8.57
CA GLY A 48 -11.85 10.06 8.32
C GLY A 48 -11.10 8.93 9.03
N SER A 49 -10.09 9.24 9.85
CA SER A 49 -9.41 8.21 10.66
C SER A 49 -10.30 7.74 11.81
N THR A 50 -9.95 6.61 12.44
CA THR A 50 -10.68 6.10 13.61
C THR A 50 -10.69 7.07 14.81
N LYS A 51 -9.81 8.08 14.83
CA LYS A 51 -9.69 9.07 15.90
C LYS A 51 -10.65 10.26 15.77
N LYS A 52 -11.49 10.31 14.73
CA LYS A 52 -12.50 11.38 14.51
C LYS A 52 -11.93 12.80 14.53
N LYS A 53 -10.69 12.99 14.06
CA LYS A 53 -10.04 14.30 13.97
C LYS A 53 -10.37 14.94 12.61
N ASP A 54 -11.63 15.33 12.44
CA ASP A 54 -12.18 15.76 11.15
C ASP A 54 -12.16 17.28 10.94
N GLU A 55 -11.82 18.03 11.99
CA GLU A 55 -11.69 19.49 11.98
C GLU A 55 -10.54 19.97 11.10
N LEU A 56 -10.79 21.07 10.37
CA LEU A 56 -9.80 21.77 9.56
C LEU A 56 -9.45 23.09 10.22
N THR A 57 -8.19 23.22 10.66
CA THR A 57 -7.70 24.42 11.37
C THR A 57 -7.25 25.53 10.43
N THR A 58 -7.18 25.29 9.14
CA THR A 58 -6.70 26.25 8.14
C THR A 58 -7.66 26.24 6.96
N ARG A 59 -8.06 27.42 6.45
CA ARG A 59 -8.86 27.58 5.23
C ARG A 59 -8.02 28.24 4.14
N GLU A 60 -7.07 27.49 3.61
CA GLU A 60 -6.16 27.97 2.59
C GLU A 60 -6.21 27.01 1.40
N GLN A 61 -6.17 27.55 0.18
CA GLN A 61 -6.04 26.74 -1.02
C GLN A 61 -4.58 26.65 -1.43
N PRO A 62 -4.01 25.46 -1.69
CA PRO A 62 -2.71 25.35 -2.33
C PRO A 62 -2.76 26.01 -3.71
N PRO A 63 -1.69 26.71 -4.14
CA PRO A 63 -1.66 27.32 -5.48
C PRO A 63 -1.95 26.29 -6.58
N ILE A 64 -2.89 26.62 -7.47
CA ILE A 64 -3.18 25.82 -8.66
C ILE A 64 -2.22 26.27 -9.76
N ASP A 65 -1.50 25.30 -10.32
CA ASP A 65 -0.63 25.49 -11.47
C ASP A 65 -1.15 24.60 -12.61
N PRO A 66 -1.83 25.17 -13.63
CA PRO A 66 -2.42 24.42 -14.72
C PRO A 66 -1.38 23.79 -15.64
N ALA A 67 -0.11 24.20 -15.56
CA ALA A 67 0.97 23.63 -16.37
C ALA A 67 1.54 22.32 -15.78
N LEU A 68 1.14 21.92 -14.57
CA LEU A 68 1.59 20.67 -13.97
C LEU A 68 0.86 19.46 -14.58
N ALA A 69 1.62 18.41 -14.88
CA ALA A 69 1.11 17.15 -15.44
C ALA A 69 0.10 16.40 -14.54
N ASN A 70 -0.16 16.89 -13.32
CA ASN A 70 -1.11 16.31 -12.39
C ASN A 70 -2.48 17.00 -12.40
N GLU A 71 -2.71 17.95 -13.31
CA GLU A 71 -4.03 18.57 -13.57
C GLU A 71 -4.70 19.13 -12.29
N GLY A 72 -3.89 19.69 -11.37
CA GLY A 72 -4.43 20.25 -10.13
C GLY A 72 -4.84 19.21 -9.07
N LEU A 73 -4.51 17.93 -9.25
CA LEU A 73 -4.81 16.86 -8.29
C LEU A 73 -4.25 17.14 -6.89
N ILE A 74 -3.04 17.73 -6.81
CA ILE A 74 -2.42 18.05 -5.52
C ILE A 74 -3.21 19.14 -4.76
N PRO A 75 -3.50 20.32 -5.36
CA PRO A 75 -4.42 21.28 -4.79
C PRO A 75 -5.77 20.69 -4.39
N PHE A 76 -6.35 19.81 -5.22
CA PHE A 76 -7.62 19.14 -4.92
C PHE A 76 -7.55 18.26 -3.67
N LEU A 77 -6.49 17.45 -3.50
CA LEU A 77 -6.33 16.58 -2.35
C LEU A 77 -6.01 17.35 -1.06
N GLN A 78 -5.25 18.44 -1.16
CA GLN A 78 -4.74 19.21 -0.02
C GLN A 78 -5.58 20.46 0.31
N THR A 79 -6.66 20.71 -0.43
CA THR A 79 -7.55 21.84 -0.16
C THR A 79 -8.28 21.65 1.15
N THR A 80 -8.44 22.75 1.86
CA THR A 80 -9.31 22.84 3.03
C THR A 80 -10.55 23.70 2.74
N LEU A 81 -10.76 24.03 1.47
CA LEU A 81 -11.98 24.65 0.93
C LEU A 81 -12.87 23.59 0.28
N CYS A 82 -14.09 23.99 -0.08
CA CYS A 82 -15.00 23.12 -0.83
C CYS A 82 -14.30 22.53 -2.07
N ARG A 83 -14.32 21.21 -2.22
CA ARG A 83 -13.71 20.52 -3.37
C ARG A 83 -14.30 20.98 -4.71
N ARG A 84 -15.58 21.37 -4.73
CA ARG A 84 -16.24 21.90 -5.94
C ARG A 84 -15.70 23.27 -6.34
N LEU A 85 -15.28 24.11 -5.39
CA LEU A 85 -14.63 25.39 -5.71
C LEU A 85 -13.28 25.15 -6.40
N VAL A 86 -12.51 24.19 -5.92
CA VAL A 86 -11.23 23.82 -6.54
C VAL A 86 -11.44 23.30 -7.96
N TRP A 87 -12.43 22.43 -8.18
CA TRP A 87 -12.78 21.99 -9.54
C TRP A 87 -13.27 23.12 -10.44
N LYS A 88 -14.07 24.05 -9.90
CA LYS A 88 -14.50 25.24 -10.63
C LYS A 88 -13.29 25.99 -11.18
N GLU A 89 -12.28 26.20 -10.35
CA GLU A 89 -11.06 26.93 -10.70
C GLU A 89 -10.19 26.15 -11.69
N ILE A 90 -9.91 24.86 -11.43
CA ILE A 90 -9.09 24.01 -12.30
C ILE A 90 -9.65 23.96 -13.73
N TYR A 91 -10.96 23.82 -13.87
CA TYR A 91 -11.62 23.69 -15.17
C TYR A 91 -12.21 25.00 -15.70
N SER A 92 -11.96 26.14 -15.03
CA SER A 92 -12.49 27.45 -15.42
C SER A 92 -14.02 27.46 -15.64
N ASN A 93 -14.77 26.70 -14.84
CA ASN A 93 -16.22 26.66 -14.93
C ASN A 93 -16.81 28.00 -14.45
N LYS A 94 -17.77 28.58 -15.19
CA LYS A 94 -18.35 29.89 -14.86
C LYS A 94 -19.13 29.88 -13.54
N GLU A 95 -19.93 28.85 -13.32
CA GLU A 95 -20.83 28.73 -12.18
C GLU A 95 -20.77 27.35 -11.55
N LEU A 96 -21.13 27.28 -10.27
CA LEU A 96 -21.34 26.02 -9.57
C LEU A 96 -22.84 25.77 -9.46
N SER A 97 -23.31 24.67 -10.05
CA SER A 97 -24.68 24.23 -9.83
C SER A 97 -24.94 24.03 -8.34
N GLN A 98 -26.10 24.45 -7.85
CA GLN A 98 -26.48 24.22 -6.45
C GLN A 98 -26.44 22.73 -6.13
N CYS A 99 -25.89 22.37 -4.97
CA CYS A 99 -25.88 20.98 -4.53
C CYS A 99 -27.26 20.63 -3.98
N THR A 100 -27.91 19.59 -4.51
CA THR A 100 -29.18 19.06 -3.99
C THR A 100 -28.99 18.12 -2.79
N GLY A 101 -27.75 17.82 -2.40
CA GLY A 101 -27.42 16.94 -1.28
C GLY A 101 -26.12 17.34 -0.57
N ALA A 102 -25.49 16.40 0.12
CA ALA A 102 -24.22 16.64 0.80
C ALA A 102 -23.12 17.00 -0.22
N CYS A 103 -22.49 18.17 -0.05
CA CYS A 103 -21.60 18.75 -1.06
C CYS A 103 -20.28 17.99 -1.25
N CYS A 104 -19.45 17.87 -0.22
CA CYS A 104 -18.19 17.12 -0.20
C CYS A 104 -17.75 16.89 1.25
N ASP A 105 -16.73 16.06 1.48
CA ASP A 105 -16.14 15.77 2.79
C ASP A 105 -15.57 17.01 3.51
N VAL A 106 -15.17 18.06 2.78
CA VAL A 106 -14.73 19.33 3.39
C VAL A 106 -15.91 20.15 3.91
N CYS A 107 -17.03 20.18 3.18
CA CYS A 107 -18.22 20.95 3.56
C CYS A 107 -19.12 20.20 4.55
N ASN A 108 -19.13 18.87 4.48
CA ASN A 108 -19.90 18.00 5.36
C ASN A 108 -19.00 16.90 5.93
N PRO A 109 -18.40 17.11 7.12
CA PRO A 109 -17.56 16.12 7.78
C PRO A 109 -18.27 14.82 8.15
N GLU A 110 -19.61 14.82 8.30
CA GLU A 110 -20.38 13.60 8.63
C GLU A 110 -20.28 12.54 7.52
N LEU A 111 -19.92 12.93 6.30
CA LEU A 111 -19.62 11.99 5.22
C LEU A 111 -18.51 11.00 5.61
N PHE A 112 -17.59 11.38 6.50
CA PHE A 112 -16.58 10.47 7.02
C PHE A 112 -17.17 9.36 7.87
N ASP A 113 -18.25 9.58 8.61
CA ASP A 113 -18.83 8.54 9.46
C ASP A 113 -19.46 7.41 8.63
N ARG A 114 -19.89 7.73 7.40
CA ARG A 114 -20.39 6.72 6.44
C ARG A 114 -19.28 5.83 5.88
N THR A 115 -18.04 6.29 5.90
CA THR A 115 -16.90 5.59 5.28
C THR A 115 -15.76 5.31 6.26
N ARG A 116 -15.95 5.57 7.55
CA ARG A 116 -14.89 5.46 8.55
C ARG A 116 -14.48 3.98 8.64
N PRO A 117 -13.18 3.66 8.52
CA PRO A 117 -12.73 2.32 8.80
C PRO A 117 -13.18 1.92 10.20
N GLY A 118 -13.74 0.71 10.34
CA GLY A 118 -13.99 0.13 11.65
C GLY A 118 -12.70 0.00 12.46
N ALA A 119 -12.83 -0.37 13.74
CA ALA A 119 -11.66 -0.67 14.57
C ALA A 119 -10.76 -1.68 13.86
N TYR A 120 -9.47 -1.34 13.72
CA TYR A 120 -8.50 -2.22 13.10
C TYR A 120 -8.41 -3.50 13.93
N LYS A 121 -8.92 -4.60 13.40
CA LYS A 121 -8.71 -5.93 13.99
C LYS A 121 -7.32 -6.38 13.58
N ALA A 122 -6.39 -6.39 14.54
CA ALA A 122 -5.05 -6.90 14.30
C ALA A 122 -5.16 -8.33 13.77
N ARG A 123 -4.66 -8.56 12.56
CA ARG A 123 -4.63 -9.91 12.00
C ARG A 123 -3.74 -10.76 12.89
N SER A 124 -4.26 -11.88 13.40
CA SER A 124 -3.45 -12.86 14.12
C SER A 124 -2.24 -13.23 13.24
N ARG A 125 -1.04 -13.14 13.83
CA ARG A 125 0.20 -13.48 13.13
C ARG A 125 0.19 -14.99 12.90
N ARG A 126 -0.01 -15.39 11.65
CA ARG A 126 0.15 -16.79 11.26
C ARG A 126 1.63 -17.14 11.20
N SER A 127 1.96 -18.37 11.58
CA SER A 127 3.29 -18.90 11.37
C SER A 127 3.65 -18.85 9.89
N THR A 128 4.85 -18.41 9.58
CA THR A 128 5.36 -18.41 8.21
C THR A 128 5.53 -19.86 7.76
N VAL A 129 4.78 -20.27 6.75
CA VAL A 129 4.93 -21.58 6.11
C VAL A 129 6.28 -21.63 5.39
N LYS A 130 7.07 -22.68 5.65
CA LYS A 130 8.33 -22.90 4.95
C LYS A 130 8.02 -23.24 3.48
N LYS A 131 8.58 -22.45 2.56
CA LYS A 131 8.41 -22.65 1.11
C LYS A 131 9.70 -23.18 0.51
N GLY A 132 9.58 -24.24 -0.29
CA GLY A 132 10.63 -24.87 -1.05
C GLY A 132 10.57 -24.48 -2.53
N GLU A 133 11.27 -25.24 -3.36
CA GLU A 133 11.18 -25.15 -4.82
C GLU A 133 9.77 -25.59 -5.28
N PRO A 134 9.05 -24.76 -6.06
CA PRO A 134 7.73 -25.12 -6.57
C PRO A 134 7.77 -26.30 -7.55
N SER A 135 6.98 -27.34 -7.32
CA SER A 135 6.86 -28.47 -8.25
C SER A 135 5.95 -28.17 -9.44
N VAL A 136 6.49 -28.15 -10.67
CA VAL A 136 5.74 -27.89 -11.91
C VAL A 136 4.58 -28.88 -12.10
N MET A 137 4.81 -30.17 -11.85
CA MET A 137 3.77 -31.20 -11.96
C MET A 137 2.57 -30.91 -11.06
N VAL A 138 2.82 -30.53 -9.80
CA VAL A 138 1.75 -30.18 -8.85
C VAL A 138 1.00 -28.93 -9.33
N GLN A 139 1.70 -27.95 -9.89
CA GLN A 139 1.06 -26.74 -10.43
C GLN A 139 0.13 -27.07 -11.59
N GLU A 140 0.56 -27.89 -12.55
CA GLU A 140 -0.26 -28.30 -13.69
C GLU A 140 -1.53 -29.03 -13.23
N ARG A 141 -1.40 -29.96 -12.26
CA ARG A 141 -2.54 -30.67 -11.66
C ARG A 141 -3.52 -29.70 -10.99
N LEU A 142 -3.03 -28.76 -10.19
CA LEU A 142 -3.86 -27.75 -9.54
C LEU A 142 -4.53 -26.78 -10.53
N VAL A 143 -3.83 -26.42 -11.62
CA VAL A 143 -4.39 -25.61 -12.71
C VAL A 143 -5.51 -26.37 -13.42
N GLY A 144 -5.33 -27.67 -13.66
CA GLY A 144 -6.36 -28.55 -14.21
C GLY A 144 -7.59 -28.60 -13.30
N TRP A 145 -7.37 -28.86 -12.00
CA TRP A 145 -8.44 -28.93 -11.01
C TRP A 145 -9.25 -27.61 -10.94
N ARG A 146 -8.60 -26.45 -10.82
CA ARG A 146 -9.33 -25.16 -10.77
C ARG A 146 -10.15 -24.91 -12.04
N THR A 147 -9.68 -25.40 -13.18
CA THR A 147 -10.39 -25.28 -14.46
C THR A 147 -11.63 -26.15 -14.49
N VAL A 148 -11.55 -27.37 -13.94
CA VAL A 148 -12.70 -28.27 -13.77
C VAL A 148 -13.74 -27.66 -12.83
N VAL A 149 -13.32 -27.18 -11.66
CA VAL A 149 -14.22 -26.53 -10.68
C VAL A 149 -14.90 -25.30 -11.29
N LYS A 150 -14.14 -24.46 -12.01
CA LYS A 150 -14.68 -23.29 -12.71
C LYS A 150 -15.74 -23.69 -13.75
N LYS A 151 -15.46 -24.71 -14.58
CA LYS A 151 -16.42 -25.19 -15.58
C LYS A 151 -17.69 -25.79 -14.95
N ARG A 152 -17.54 -26.54 -13.86
CA ARG A 152 -18.63 -27.22 -13.14
C ARG A 152 -19.55 -26.24 -12.42
N ASP A 153 -18.99 -25.34 -11.62
CA ASP A 153 -19.75 -24.56 -10.64
C ASP A 153 -20.00 -23.11 -11.09
N PHE A 154 -19.23 -22.60 -12.07
CA PHE A 154 -19.23 -21.19 -12.44
C PHE A 154 -19.15 -20.97 -13.95
N ARG A 155 -19.90 -21.78 -14.71
CA ARG A 155 -19.90 -21.79 -16.18
C ARG A 155 -20.13 -20.41 -16.82
N THR A 156 -20.99 -19.58 -16.23
CA THR A 156 -21.39 -18.27 -16.76
C THR A 156 -20.59 -17.09 -16.20
N ALA A 157 -19.73 -17.32 -15.20
CA ALA A 157 -19.04 -16.21 -14.54
C ALA A 157 -17.90 -15.66 -15.43
N LEU A 158 -17.84 -14.33 -15.54
CA LEU A 158 -16.93 -13.59 -16.44
C LEU A 158 -15.45 -13.62 -16.00
N TRP A 159 -15.17 -13.99 -14.76
CA TRP A 159 -13.80 -14.11 -14.24
C TRP A 159 -13.18 -15.47 -14.59
N SER A 160 -11.85 -15.53 -14.70
CA SER A 160 -11.09 -16.73 -15.10
C SER A 160 -10.99 -17.78 -13.99
N ALA A 161 -10.53 -19.00 -14.27
CA ALA A 161 -10.34 -20.03 -13.23
C ALA A 161 -9.39 -19.60 -12.08
N GLU A 162 -8.60 -18.55 -12.28
CA GLU A 162 -7.77 -17.94 -11.21
C GLU A 162 -8.60 -17.37 -10.06
N GLY A 163 -9.87 -17.01 -10.32
CA GLY A 163 -10.81 -16.63 -9.27
C GLY A 163 -11.14 -17.76 -8.29
N ILE A 164 -10.99 -19.03 -8.69
CA ILE A 164 -11.12 -20.19 -7.81
C ILE A 164 -9.86 -20.38 -6.99
N LEU A 165 -8.72 -20.52 -7.65
CA LEU A 165 -7.43 -20.77 -7.02
C LEU A 165 -6.37 -19.91 -7.72
N PRO A 166 -5.96 -18.77 -7.12
CA PRO A 166 -4.97 -17.87 -7.72
C PRO A 166 -3.64 -18.57 -7.96
N LEU A 167 -2.90 -18.11 -8.97
CA LEU A 167 -1.62 -18.72 -9.34
C LEU A 167 -0.61 -18.67 -8.18
N GLU A 168 -0.62 -17.59 -7.39
CA GLU A 168 0.24 -17.44 -6.21
C GLU A 168 -0.06 -18.51 -5.17
N THR A 169 -1.33 -18.88 -4.99
CA THR A 169 -1.75 -19.95 -4.07
C THR A 169 -1.30 -21.31 -4.59
N ILE A 170 -1.39 -21.55 -5.91
CA ILE A 170 -0.88 -22.77 -6.55
C ILE A 170 0.63 -22.90 -6.34
N ILE A 171 1.38 -21.82 -6.55
CA ILE A 171 2.83 -21.80 -6.31
C ILE A 171 3.11 -22.19 -4.85
N VAL A 172 2.40 -21.59 -3.88
CA VAL A 172 2.57 -21.92 -2.46
C VAL A 172 2.27 -23.39 -2.17
N LEU A 173 1.15 -23.93 -2.65
CA LEU A 173 0.80 -25.35 -2.46
C LEU A 173 1.82 -26.29 -3.10
N SER A 174 2.37 -25.92 -4.26
CA SER A 174 3.41 -26.70 -4.94
C SER A 174 4.80 -26.62 -4.28
N SER A 175 4.99 -25.71 -3.33
CA SER A 175 6.28 -25.48 -2.64
C SER A 175 6.37 -26.08 -1.24
N VAL A 176 5.29 -26.62 -0.67
CA VAL A 176 5.27 -27.06 0.74
C VAL A 176 5.53 -28.55 0.93
N GLY A 177 5.55 -29.32 -0.16
CA GLY A 177 5.64 -30.78 -0.13
C GLY A 177 4.27 -31.45 0.07
N PRO A 178 4.23 -32.74 0.43
CA PRO A 178 2.99 -33.50 0.54
C PRO A 178 2.05 -32.97 1.62
N ILE A 179 0.76 -32.82 1.28
CA ILE A 179 -0.30 -32.39 2.20
C ILE A 179 -1.27 -33.57 2.38
N GLN A 180 -1.24 -34.21 3.56
CA GLN A 180 -2.00 -35.43 3.82
C GLN A 180 -3.19 -35.25 4.76
N ASP A 181 -3.36 -34.09 5.38
CA ASP A 181 -4.45 -33.85 6.31
C ASP A 181 -4.98 -32.42 6.22
N ARG A 182 -6.15 -32.22 6.80
CA ARG A 182 -6.83 -30.92 6.80
C ARG A 182 -6.04 -29.87 7.56
N VAL A 183 -5.37 -30.26 8.65
CA VAL A 183 -4.57 -29.36 9.50
C VAL A 183 -3.38 -28.78 8.73
N ALA A 184 -2.71 -29.58 7.91
CA ALA A 184 -1.61 -29.17 7.05
C ALA A 184 -2.10 -28.24 5.94
N LEU A 185 -3.26 -28.54 5.34
CA LEU A 185 -3.88 -27.66 4.35
C LEU A 185 -4.27 -26.31 4.96
N ASP A 186 -4.89 -26.29 6.14
CA ASP A 186 -5.30 -25.08 6.85
C ASP A 186 -4.08 -24.25 7.29
N ARG A 187 -2.97 -24.89 7.67
CA ARG A 187 -1.71 -24.16 7.96
C ARG A 187 -1.21 -23.38 6.74
N VAL A 188 -1.43 -23.93 5.55
CA VAL A 188 -0.99 -23.31 4.28
C VAL A 188 -1.99 -22.26 3.80
N LEU A 189 -3.28 -22.59 3.85
CA LEU A 189 -4.36 -21.77 3.34
C LEU A 189 -5.01 -21.00 4.49
N ALA A 190 -5.85 -21.61 5.33
CA ALA A 190 -6.76 -20.94 6.29
C ALA A 190 -7.34 -19.65 5.67
N GLY A 191 -7.89 -18.68 6.39
CA GLY A 191 -8.38 -17.38 5.83
C GLY A 191 -7.47 -16.46 4.96
N GLN A 192 -6.67 -16.98 4.02
CA GLN A 192 -6.24 -16.36 2.76
C GLN A 192 -7.11 -16.83 1.58
N TRP A 193 -7.58 -18.07 1.57
CA TRP A 193 -8.33 -18.63 0.45
C TRP A 193 -9.83 -18.60 0.73
N LYS A 194 -10.56 -17.71 0.04
CA LYS A 194 -11.99 -17.48 0.29
C LYS A 194 -12.89 -18.69 0.04
N TRP A 195 -12.41 -19.68 -0.71
CA TRP A 195 -13.19 -20.87 -1.07
C TRP A 195 -12.90 -22.08 -0.20
N GLU A 196 -12.11 -21.94 0.86
CA GLU A 196 -11.72 -23.01 1.77
C GLU A 196 -12.92 -23.74 2.39
N GLU A 197 -13.99 -23.02 2.75
CA GLU A 197 -15.20 -23.60 3.31
C GLU A 197 -15.91 -24.53 2.31
N ARG A 198 -15.93 -24.15 1.03
CA ARG A 198 -16.66 -24.87 -0.02
C ARG A 198 -15.84 -25.97 -0.69
N TYR A 199 -14.56 -25.70 -0.97
CA TYR A 199 -13.69 -26.58 -1.75
C TYR A 199 -12.49 -27.11 -0.96
N GLY A 200 -12.38 -26.83 0.34
CA GLY A 200 -11.25 -27.29 1.16
C GLY A 200 -11.11 -28.81 1.18
N GLU A 201 -12.20 -29.53 1.43
CA GLU A 201 -12.19 -31.00 1.46
C GLU A 201 -11.97 -31.60 0.06
N GLU A 202 -12.61 -31.02 -0.97
CA GLU A 202 -12.42 -31.45 -2.36
C GLU A 202 -10.96 -31.26 -2.81
N LEU A 203 -10.35 -30.11 -2.48
CA LEU A 203 -8.96 -29.83 -2.77
C LEU A 203 -8.03 -30.80 -2.01
N LEU A 204 -8.32 -31.09 -0.74
CA LEU A 204 -7.54 -32.06 0.04
C LEU A 204 -7.61 -33.46 -0.58
N ALA A 205 -8.81 -33.92 -0.94
CA ALA A 205 -9.01 -35.20 -1.61
C ALA A 205 -8.29 -35.24 -2.96
N PHE A 206 -8.34 -34.14 -3.72
CA PHE A 206 -7.61 -33.99 -4.97
C PHE A 206 -6.09 -34.09 -4.76
N LEU A 207 -5.54 -33.37 -3.78
CA LEU A 207 -4.10 -33.42 -3.45
C LEU A 207 -3.65 -34.83 -3.02
N LYS A 208 -4.51 -35.60 -2.33
CA LYS A 208 -4.26 -36.98 -1.95
C LYS A 208 -4.32 -37.97 -3.12
N SER A 209 -5.00 -37.61 -4.20
CA SER A 209 -5.22 -38.51 -5.35
C SER A 209 -3.97 -38.74 -6.21
N PHE A 210 -2.89 -37.98 -5.97
CA PHE A 210 -1.62 -38.13 -6.66
C PHE A 210 -0.45 -37.93 -5.70
N GLU A 211 0.72 -38.46 -6.07
CA GLU A 211 1.92 -38.33 -5.26
C GLU A 211 2.55 -36.96 -5.43
N MET A 212 2.49 -36.13 -4.39
CA MET A 212 3.22 -34.87 -4.34
C MET A 212 4.71 -35.14 -4.06
N PRO A 213 5.65 -34.50 -4.77
CA PRO A 213 7.06 -34.63 -4.46
C PRO A 213 7.38 -34.16 -3.05
N ALA A 214 8.39 -34.78 -2.43
CA ALA A 214 8.92 -34.36 -1.14
C ALA A 214 9.38 -32.88 -1.17
N PHE A 215 9.32 -32.21 -0.02
CA PHE A 215 9.74 -30.82 0.11
C PHE A 215 11.21 -30.63 -0.29
N GLN A 216 11.45 -29.78 -1.29
CA GLN A 216 12.80 -29.41 -1.73
C GLN A 216 13.16 -28.02 -1.19
N PRO A 217 14.11 -27.88 -0.26
CA PRO A 217 14.47 -26.57 0.29
C PRO A 217 15.09 -25.68 -0.80
N LEU A 218 14.75 -24.39 -0.78
CA LEU A 218 15.39 -23.42 -1.65
C LEU A 218 16.92 -23.41 -1.45
N PRO A 219 17.73 -23.32 -2.52
CA PRO A 219 19.17 -23.27 -2.41
C PRO A 219 19.58 -22.07 -1.56
N LYS A 220 20.39 -22.32 -0.52
CA LYS A 220 20.92 -21.25 0.33
C LYS A 220 21.75 -20.34 -0.57
N LYS A 221 21.29 -19.11 -0.80
CA LYS A 221 22.10 -18.09 -1.48
C LYS A 221 23.38 -17.93 -0.67
N LYS A 222 24.53 -18.30 -1.25
CA LYS A 222 25.85 -18.04 -0.66
C LYS A 222 25.88 -16.55 -0.33
N ARG A 223 25.96 -16.20 0.96
CA ARG A 223 26.09 -14.79 1.36
C ARG A 223 27.35 -14.28 0.68
N LYS A 224 27.20 -13.30 -0.20
CA LYS A 224 28.35 -12.62 -0.82
C LYS A 224 29.23 -12.17 0.34
N ALA A 225 30.46 -12.70 0.42
CA ALA A 225 31.39 -12.29 1.45
C ALA A 225 31.45 -10.75 1.46
N PRO A 226 31.46 -10.10 2.63
CA PRO A 226 31.63 -8.66 2.67
C PRO A 226 32.89 -8.36 1.86
N ALA A 227 32.73 -7.58 0.79
CA ALA A 227 33.86 -7.11 0.02
C ALA A 227 34.80 -6.47 1.03
N ALA A 228 36.04 -6.97 1.12
CA ALA A 228 37.07 -6.38 1.93
C ALA A 228 37.22 -4.93 1.45
N SER A 229 36.58 -4.01 2.16
CA SER A 229 36.82 -2.60 2.01
C SER A 229 38.24 -2.41 2.51
N THR A 230 39.18 -2.26 1.58
CA THR A 230 40.42 -1.51 1.76
C THR A 230 40.03 -0.07 2.13
N SER A 231 39.57 0.13 3.37
CA SER A 231 39.52 1.44 3.98
C SER A 231 40.83 1.61 4.73
N ASP A 232 41.70 2.38 4.11
CA ASP A 232 42.82 3.04 4.73
C ASP A 232 42.40 3.71 6.05
N SER A 233 43.38 3.81 6.94
CA SER A 233 43.23 4.09 8.35
C SER A 233 42.52 5.41 8.62
N GLN A 234 41.36 5.37 9.29
CA GLN A 234 40.85 6.53 10.02
C GLN A 234 40.30 6.07 11.39
N PRO A 235 40.80 6.64 12.50
CA PRO A 235 40.43 6.21 13.84
C PRO A 235 38.95 6.51 14.14
N PRO A 236 38.27 5.63 14.89
CA PRO A 236 36.84 5.78 15.16
C PRO A 236 36.58 6.91 16.15
N ALA A 237 35.84 7.93 15.71
CA ALA A 237 35.19 8.89 16.60
C ALA A 237 34.19 8.16 17.51
N ALA A 238 34.32 8.40 18.81
CA ALA A 238 33.56 7.78 19.89
C ALA A 238 32.04 7.80 19.62
N LYS A 239 31.45 6.60 19.52
CA LYS A 239 30.00 6.42 19.53
C LYS A 239 29.48 6.72 20.93
N ARG A 240 28.77 7.85 21.05
CA ARG A 240 27.96 8.21 22.21
C ARG A 240 27.07 7.03 22.62
N ALA A 241 27.29 6.54 23.83
CA ALA A 241 26.40 5.61 24.51
C ALA A 241 24.99 6.20 24.55
N ARG A 242 24.02 5.45 24.03
CA ARG A 242 22.60 5.78 24.15
C ARG A 242 22.14 5.22 25.49
N THR A 243 22.14 6.07 26.51
CA THR A 243 21.58 5.76 27.82
C THR A 243 20.11 5.40 27.67
N MET A 244 19.77 4.13 27.93
CA MET A 244 18.40 3.68 28.08
C MET A 244 17.89 4.24 29.41
N ALA A 245 16.99 5.21 29.35
CA ALA A 245 16.25 5.63 30.54
C ALA A 245 15.28 4.51 30.93
N SER A 246 15.47 3.95 32.12
CA SER A 246 14.55 3.03 32.77
C SER A 246 13.16 3.68 32.87
N ALA A 247 12.16 3.02 32.30
CA ALA A 247 10.77 3.34 32.54
C ALA A 247 10.39 2.87 33.94
N THR A 248 10.02 3.82 34.79
CA THR A 248 9.38 3.59 36.09
C THR A 248 8.01 2.93 35.87
N PRO A 249 7.67 1.83 36.58
CA PRO A 249 6.33 1.26 36.52
C PRO A 249 5.34 2.21 37.22
N LEU A 250 4.27 2.54 36.50
CA LEU A 250 3.12 3.31 36.99
C LEU A 250 2.31 2.39 37.92
N ALA A 251 2.15 2.81 39.18
CA ALA A 251 1.37 2.12 40.19
C ALA A 251 -0.11 2.02 39.79
N THR A 252 -0.65 0.82 39.92
CA THR A 252 -2.07 0.50 39.82
C THR A 252 -2.78 1.00 41.08
N PRO A 253 -3.83 1.82 40.99
CA PRO A 253 -4.70 2.10 42.14
C PRO A 253 -5.58 0.89 42.45
N ALA A 254 -5.78 0.64 43.74
CA ALA A 254 -6.64 -0.41 44.29
C ALA A 254 -8.13 -0.16 43.95
N PRO A 255 -8.96 -1.21 43.91
CA PRO A 255 -10.41 -1.07 43.86
C PRO A 255 -10.92 -0.58 45.22
N ASP A 256 -11.76 0.45 45.19
CA ASP A 256 -12.59 0.86 46.33
C ASP A 256 -13.69 -0.19 46.54
N ASP A 257 -13.68 -0.81 47.72
CA ASP A 257 -14.82 -1.53 48.27
C ASP A 257 -15.90 -0.49 48.66
N GLU A 258 -17.07 -0.54 48.02
CA GLU A 258 -18.28 0.09 48.54
C GLU A 258 -19.37 -0.96 48.81
N ASN A 259 -19.96 -0.73 49.99
CA ASN A 259 -20.93 -1.47 50.78
C ASN A 259 -22.32 -1.58 50.14
#